data_AF-A0A8D9B240-F1
#
_entry.id   AF-A0A8D9B240-F1
#
_cell.length_a   1.000
_cell.length_b   1.000
_cell.length_c   1.000
_cell.angle_alpha   90.00
_cell.angle_beta   90.00
_cell.angle_gamma   90.00
#
_symmetry.space_group_name_H-M   'P 1'
#
loop_
_entity.id
_entity.type
_entity.pdbx_description
1 polymer ?
#
loop_
_entity_poly.entity_id
_entity_poly.type
_entity_poly.pdbx_seq_one_letter_code
_entity_poly.pdbx_strand_id
1 'polypeptide(L)'
;MIEQAMCHGCQGATSGCKHVIAFLFWLHRRSEEPSRTEVTCYWKKPVLSDIKRLEPLRAAEMGGPSCSAQQTIDSEACFQEIVGKLKTLNIKNQLTPYIGIGIEPSLYDLIIHRSIFKFKEADGFEDAELFQSYLVSLMSSELCNNIEKETICQSECKLWHEFRFGRVTASKIHEAVHCKKTDGSLVESILGARRLKDNAHLERGRVLEKSVLQVVEKELKTKIEKCGLFLNSEWPVIGASPDGLNNTHIFEVKCPASEKTVTNYVKNGSVATKYMYQMQIQMFFAGKENGYFCVASPDFESTRNVQIVPVVLDRALCTDILTKAVVFWSNTIFPVLFKMV
;
A
#
# COMPACT_ATOMS: atom_id res chain seq x y z
N MET A 1 28.25 -18.87 9.39
CA MET A 1 27.22 -18.23 10.23
C MET A 1 27.50 -16.73 10.25
N ILE A 2 26.51 -15.87 10.01
CA ILE A 2 26.73 -14.41 10.00
C ILE A 2 26.43 -13.88 11.41
N GLU A 3 27.45 -13.38 12.09
CA GLU A 3 27.34 -12.93 13.49
C GLU A 3 26.83 -11.49 13.62
N GLN A 4 27.21 -10.61 12.69
CA GLN A 4 26.79 -9.21 12.68
C GLN A 4 26.83 -8.63 11.26
N ALA A 5 25.90 -7.72 10.93
CA ALA A 5 25.93 -6.92 9.71
C ALA A 5 25.41 -5.50 9.96
N MET A 6 26.14 -4.50 9.48
CA MET A 6 25.84 -3.07 9.68
C MET A 6 25.94 -2.28 8.38
N CYS A 7 25.06 -1.29 8.20
CA CYS A 7 25.07 -0.40 7.03
C CYS A 7 25.35 1.03 7.46
N HIS A 8 26.53 1.55 7.13
CA HIS A 8 26.98 2.89 7.54
C HIS A 8 26.42 4.05 6.70
N GLY A 9 25.71 3.76 5.62
CA GLY A 9 25.24 4.77 4.64
C GLY A 9 23.76 5.11 4.71
N CYS A 10 23.02 4.65 5.72
CA CYS A 10 21.59 4.91 5.82
C CYS A 10 21.18 5.34 7.24
N GLN A 11 20.13 6.17 7.35
CA GLN A 11 19.61 6.63 8.64
C GLN A 11 19.06 5.51 9.55
N GLY A 12 18.91 4.27 9.03
CA GLY A 12 18.52 3.07 9.78
C GLY A 12 19.67 2.09 10.05
N ALA A 13 20.91 2.59 10.16
CA ALA A 13 22.14 1.81 10.28
C ALA A 13 22.15 0.77 11.42
N THR A 14 21.39 1.02 12.48
CA THR A 14 21.38 0.24 13.72
C THR A 14 20.21 -0.75 13.84
N SER A 15 19.28 -0.80 12.87
CA SER A 15 17.99 -1.51 13.02
C SER A 15 17.59 -2.42 11.85
N GLY A 16 18.53 -2.92 11.05
CA GLY A 16 18.23 -3.89 9.98
C GLY A 16 17.64 -3.23 8.73
N CYS A 17 18.42 -2.37 8.09
CA CYS A 17 17.99 -1.68 6.88
C CYS A 17 17.89 -2.63 5.67
N LYS A 18 17.14 -2.21 4.63
CA LYS A 18 16.96 -2.97 3.38
C LYS A 18 18.28 -3.37 2.70
N HIS A 19 19.33 -2.58 2.87
CA HIS A 19 20.64 -2.88 2.27
C HIS A 19 21.34 -4.03 2.99
N VAL A 20 21.24 -4.11 4.32
CA VAL A 20 21.76 -5.24 5.09
C VAL A 20 21.04 -6.51 4.67
N ILE A 21 19.70 -6.49 4.64
CA ILE A 21 18.90 -7.65 4.23
C ILE A 21 19.25 -8.10 2.81
N ALA A 22 19.26 -7.16 1.85
CA ALA A 22 19.63 -7.47 0.47
C ALA A 22 21.06 -8.05 0.34
N PHE A 23 22.00 -7.52 1.12
CA PHE A 23 23.38 -8.01 1.14
C PHE A 23 23.51 -9.41 1.74
N LEU A 24 22.75 -9.72 2.80
CA LEU A 24 22.71 -11.04 3.41
C LEU A 24 22.14 -12.09 2.43
N PHE A 25 21.01 -11.80 1.77
CA PHE A 25 20.46 -12.69 0.75
C PHE A 25 21.40 -12.85 -0.45
N TRP A 26 22.08 -11.79 -0.87
CA TRP A 26 23.07 -11.87 -1.94
C TRP A 26 24.29 -12.73 -1.54
N LEU A 27 24.80 -12.58 -0.31
CA LEU A 27 25.89 -13.41 0.23
C LEU A 27 25.50 -14.89 0.28
N HIS A 28 24.27 -15.19 0.73
CA HIS A 28 23.73 -16.54 0.71
C HIS A 28 23.73 -17.12 -0.70
N ARG A 29 23.15 -16.42 -1.68
CA ARG A 29 23.11 -16.89 -3.08
C ARG A 29 24.49 -17.06 -3.69
N ARG A 30 25.47 -16.23 -3.30
CA ARG A 30 26.88 -16.38 -3.70
C ARG A 30 27.52 -17.63 -3.11
N SER A 31 27.16 -18.01 -1.88
CA SER A 31 27.67 -19.24 -1.25
C SER A 31 27.11 -20.52 -1.88
N GLU A 32 26.00 -20.41 -2.62
CA GLU A 32 25.39 -21.50 -3.38
C GLU A 32 25.95 -21.63 -4.82
N GLU A 33 26.72 -20.64 -5.32
CA GLU A 33 27.33 -20.71 -6.65
C GLU A 33 28.46 -21.78 -6.65
N PRO A 34 28.48 -22.72 -7.61
CA PRO A 34 29.54 -23.72 -7.70
C PRO A 34 30.90 -23.07 -7.97
N SER A 35 31.96 -23.73 -7.52
CA SER A 35 33.33 -23.20 -7.62
C SER A 35 33.75 -22.95 -9.07
N ARG A 36 34.55 -21.90 -9.30
CA ARG A 36 34.96 -21.42 -10.64
C ARG A 36 35.76 -22.42 -11.49
N THR A 37 36.08 -23.60 -10.98
CA THR A 37 36.78 -24.66 -11.72
C THR A 37 35.84 -25.51 -12.60
N GLU A 38 34.52 -25.34 -12.53
CA GLU A 38 33.57 -26.16 -13.29
C GLU A 38 32.98 -25.50 -14.55
N VAL A 39 33.37 -24.26 -14.91
CA VAL A 39 32.88 -23.62 -16.14
C VAL A 39 34.03 -22.98 -16.93
N THR A 40 34.34 -23.53 -18.10
CA THR A 40 35.31 -22.97 -19.05
C THR A 40 34.83 -21.63 -19.62
N CYS A 41 35.65 -20.58 -19.48
CA CYS A 41 35.36 -19.23 -19.98
C CYS A 41 35.85 -19.03 -21.44
N TYR A 42 34.93 -18.64 -22.34
CA TYR A 42 35.18 -18.45 -23.78
C TYR A 42 35.44 -17.00 -24.23
N TRP A 43 35.73 -16.06 -23.34
CA TRP A 43 35.95 -14.65 -23.71
C TRP A 43 37.42 -14.23 -23.59
N LYS A 44 38.14 -14.25 -24.71
CA LYS A 44 39.45 -13.57 -24.84
C LYS A 44 39.24 -12.05 -24.96
N LYS A 45 40.08 -11.29 -24.26
CA LYS A 45 40.06 -9.82 -24.23
C LYS A 45 40.83 -9.24 -25.44
N PRO A 46 40.31 -8.22 -26.16
CA PRO A 46 41.07 -7.55 -27.23
C PRO A 46 42.20 -6.68 -26.68
N VAL A 47 43.30 -6.63 -27.43
CA VAL A 47 44.62 -6.07 -27.08
C VAL A 47 44.66 -4.52 -26.98
N LEU A 48 43.52 -3.82 -27.09
CA LEU A 48 43.48 -2.36 -27.25
C LEU A 48 42.84 -1.57 -26.08
N SER A 49 42.65 -2.15 -24.90
CA SER A 49 42.01 -1.44 -23.76
C SER A 49 42.97 -0.72 -22.80
N ASP A 50 44.21 -0.43 -23.23
CA ASP A 50 45.25 0.21 -22.40
C ASP A 50 45.04 1.73 -22.27
N ILE A 51 44.04 2.12 -21.47
CA ILE A 51 43.99 3.45 -20.87
C ILE A 51 44.05 3.27 -19.36
N LYS A 52 45.06 3.89 -18.73
CA LYS A 52 45.34 3.83 -17.28
C LYS A 52 44.08 4.08 -16.45
N ARG A 53 43.49 3.00 -15.93
CA ARG A 53 42.47 3.00 -14.88
C ARG A 53 43.17 2.94 -13.52
N LEU A 54 42.64 3.70 -12.55
CA LEU A 54 42.89 3.49 -11.11
C LEU A 54 42.92 1.99 -10.81
N GLU A 55 43.94 1.51 -10.07
CA GLU A 55 44.06 0.10 -9.73
C GLU A 55 42.83 -0.34 -8.93
N PRO A 56 41.92 -1.14 -9.52
CA PRO A 56 40.78 -1.66 -8.81
C PRO A 56 41.30 -2.81 -7.95
N LEU A 57 41.22 -2.67 -6.63
CA LEU A 57 41.43 -3.79 -5.72
C LEU A 57 40.44 -4.90 -6.10
N ARG A 58 40.95 -6.05 -6.53
CA ARG A 58 40.07 -7.18 -6.87
C ARG A 58 39.54 -7.75 -5.57
N ALA A 59 38.28 -8.18 -5.55
CA ALA A 59 37.72 -8.87 -4.37
C ALA A 59 38.53 -10.11 -3.96
N ALA A 60 39.31 -10.70 -4.88
CA ALA A 60 40.27 -11.77 -4.61
C ALA A 60 41.48 -11.35 -3.75
N GLU A 61 41.77 -10.05 -3.67
CA GLU A 61 42.91 -9.46 -2.94
C GLU A 61 42.51 -8.99 -1.53
N MET A 62 41.22 -9.12 -1.15
CA MET A 62 40.68 -8.65 0.14
C MET A 62 40.71 -9.71 1.27
N GLY A 63 41.37 -10.86 1.08
CA GLY A 63 41.84 -11.75 2.16
C GLY A 63 41.21 -13.14 2.29
N GLY A 64 42.08 -14.11 2.69
CA GLY A 64 41.75 -15.38 3.37
C GLY A 64 41.65 -16.65 2.50
N PRO A 65 42.26 -17.80 2.89
CA PRO A 65 42.22 -19.03 2.10
C PRO A 65 40.79 -19.54 1.92
N SER A 66 40.54 -20.14 0.75
CA SER A 66 39.25 -20.67 0.32
C SER A 66 38.55 -21.48 1.41
N CYS A 67 37.43 -20.96 1.91
CA CYS A 67 36.49 -21.78 2.67
C CYS A 67 35.91 -22.81 1.68
N SER A 68 36.18 -24.10 1.93
CA SER A 68 35.54 -25.19 1.21
C SER A 68 34.04 -25.04 1.35
N ALA A 69 33.30 -25.08 0.24
CA ALA A 69 31.84 -25.10 0.25
C ALA A 69 31.37 -26.26 1.15
N GLN A 70 30.93 -25.94 2.35
CA GLN A 70 30.33 -26.90 3.26
C GLN A 70 28.82 -26.65 3.29
N GLN A 71 28.16 -27.70 2.81
CA GLN A 71 26.73 -28.00 2.85
C GLN A 71 25.81 -26.99 2.15
N THR A 72 24.92 -27.54 1.34
CA THR A 72 23.69 -26.88 0.89
C THR A 72 22.96 -26.38 2.13
N ILE A 73 23.16 -25.11 2.47
CA ILE A 73 22.38 -24.46 3.51
C ILE A 73 20.96 -24.41 2.95
N ASP A 74 20.05 -25.11 3.61
CA ASP A 74 18.64 -25.05 3.28
C ASP A 74 18.19 -23.58 3.37
N SER A 75 17.82 -23.01 2.22
CA SER A 75 17.37 -21.62 2.10
C SER A 75 16.22 -21.32 3.06
N GLU A 76 15.34 -22.30 3.30
CA GLU A 76 14.23 -22.15 4.24
C GLU A 76 14.74 -22.11 5.68
N ALA A 77 15.65 -23.00 6.05
CA ALA A 77 16.25 -23.01 7.39
C ALA A 77 17.00 -21.71 7.71
N CYS A 78 17.74 -21.16 6.74
CA CYS A 78 18.43 -19.88 6.90
C CYS A 78 17.44 -18.71 7.06
N PHE A 79 16.37 -18.70 6.26
CA PHE A 79 15.30 -17.71 6.41
C PHE A 79 14.68 -17.78 7.81
N GLN A 80 14.31 -18.97 8.28
CA GLN A 80 13.72 -19.17 9.60
C GLN A 80 14.67 -18.76 10.74
N GLU A 81 15.98 -18.99 10.61
CA GLU A 81 16.96 -18.54 11.60
C GLU A 81 17.03 -17.00 11.67
N ILE A 82 17.05 -16.32 10.52
CA ILE A 82 17.03 -14.86 10.43
C ILE A 82 15.74 -14.32 11.05
N VAL A 83 14.58 -14.91 10.71
CA VAL A 83 13.28 -14.53 11.29
C VAL A 83 13.27 -14.72 12.81
N GLY A 84 13.80 -15.83 13.32
CA GLY A 84 13.93 -16.10 14.74
C GLY A 84 14.74 -15.02 15.46
N LYS A 85 15.92 -14.68 14.94
CA LYS A 85 16.77 -13.62 15.51
C LYS A 85 16.09 -12.25 15.47
N LEU A 86 15.40 -11.91 14.38
CA LEU A 86 14.65 -10.66 14.27
C LEU A 86 13.56 -10.56 15.35
N LYS A 87 12.83 -11.67 15.61
CA LYS A 87 11.80 -11.75 16.66
C LYS A 87 12.39 -11.60 18.05
N THR A 88 13.45 -12.36 18.39
CA THR A 88 14.10 -12.29 19.71
C THR A 88 14.66 -10.90 20.00
N LEU A 89 15.23 -10.24 19.00
CA LEU A 89 15.83 -8.92 19.13
C LEU A 89 14.83 -7.76 18.93
N ASN A 90 13.56 -8.07 18.65
CA ASN A 90 12.50 -7.10 18.35
C ASN A 90 12.90 -6.05 17.29
N ILE A 91 13.63 -6.47 16.26
CA ILE A 91 14.17 -5.57 15.22
C ILE A 91 13.10 -5.33 14.16
N LYS A 92 12.61 -4.08 14.10
CA LYS A 92 11.61 -3.66 13.09
C LYS A 92 12.27 -3.30 11.75
N ASN A 93 11.97 -4.04 10.69
CA ASN A 93 12.46 -3.87 9.32
C ASN A 93 11.36 -4.14 8.27
N GLN A 94 11.71 -4.24 6.98
CA GLN A 94 10.72 -4.43 5.89
C GLN A 94 10.06 -5.83 5.88
N LEU A 95 10.66 -6.81 6.54
CA LEU A 95 10.09 -8.14 6.76
C LEU A 95 9.16 -8.17 7.98
N THR A 96 9.33 -7.23 8.93
CA THR A 96 8.53 -7.13 10.17
C THR A 96 7.04 -7.18 9.96
N PRO A 97 6.49 -6.56 8.88
CA PRO A 97 5.16 -6.89 8.44
C PRO A 97 5.04 -8.43 8.35
N TYR A 98 5.52 -9.06 7.29
CA TYR A 98 5.36 -10.49 6.98
C TYR A 98 5.65 -11.48 8.13
N ILE A 99 6.52 -11.15 9.09
CA ILE A 99 6.96 -12.06 10.16
C ILE A 99 6.35 -11.79 11.55
N GLY A 100 5.57 -10.70 11.71
CA GLY A 100 4.77 -10.46 12.93
C GLY A 100 5.54 -10.03 14.18
N ILE A 101 6.50 -9.10 14.08
CA ILE A 101 7.28 -8.60 15.23
C ILE A 101 6.61 -7.39 15.90
N GLY A 102 6.21 -7.54 17.16
CA GLY A 102 5.93 -6.42 18.08
C GLY A 102 4.60 -5.69 17.88
N ILE A 103 3.59 -6.33 17.28
CA ILE A 103 2.21 -5.86 17.12
C ILE A 103 1.29 -7.09 17.23
N GLU A 104 0.09 -6.94 17.79
CA GLU A 104 -0.99 -7.94 17.81
C GLU A 104 -1.07 -8.67 16.43
N PRO A 105 -0.75 -9.97 16.37
CA PRO A 105 -0.70 -10.74 15.11
C PRO A 105 -2.00 -10.67 14.30
N SER A 106 -3.13 -10.44 14.97
CA SER A 106 -4.48 -10.41 14.41
C SER A 106 -4.72 -9.28 13.39
N LEU A 107 -4.20 -8.06 13.63
CA LEU A 107 -4.47 -6.90 12.77
C LEU A 107 -3.87 -7.05 11.38
N TYR A 108 -2.66 -7.60 11.33
CA TYR A 108 -1.95 -7.79 10.08
C TYR A 108 -2.48 -8.94 9.24
N ASP A 109 -3.22 -9.86 9.85
CA ASP A 109 -3.88 -10.95 9.13
C ASP A 109 -5.01 -10.45 8.24
N LEU A 110 -5.41 -9.18 8.36
CA LEU A 110 -6.30 -8.49 7.43
C LEU A 110 -5.58 -7.81 6.27
N ILE A 111 -4.24 -7.83 6.22
CA ILE A 111 -3.54 -7.35 5.02
C ILE A 111 -3.64 -8.43 3.94
N ILE A 112 -4.23 -8.08 2.79
CA ILE A 112 -4.64 -9.03 1.74
C ILE A 112 -3.53 -10.00 1.35
N HIS A 113 -2.29 -9.52 1.16
CA HIS A 113 -1.17 -10.39 0.75
C HIS A 113 -0.79 -11.44 1.81
N ARG A 114 -1.06 -11.18 3.10
CA ARG A 114 -0.83 -12.15 4.16
C ARG A 114 -2.02 -13.07 4.36
N SER A 115 -3.21 -12.50 4.34
CA SER A 115 -4.44 -13.27 4.45
C SER A 115 -4.47 -14.35 3.37
N ILE A 116 -4.08 -14.00 2.13
CA ILE A 116 -4.09 -14.94 1.01
C ILE A 116 -3.00 -16.02 1.14
N PHE A 117 -1.83 -15.66 1.70
CA PHE A 117 -0.78 -16.64 2.00
C PHE A 117 -1.27 -17.66 3.03
N LYS A 118 -1.81 -17.18 4.16
CA LYS A 118 -2.36 -18.05 5.22
C LYS A 118 -3.53 -18.90 4.73
N PHE A 119 -4.38 -18.33 3.87
CA PHE A 119 -5.48 -19.05 3.25
C PHE A 119 -4.97 -20.22 2.39
N LYS A 120 -3.90 -20.03 1.62
CA LYS A 120 -3.26 -21.11 0.83
C LYS A 120 -2.60 -22.17 1.69
N GLU A 121 -1.90 -21.78 2.76
CA GLU A 121 -1.29 -22.73 3.68
C GLU A 121 -2.32 -23.62 4.38
N ALA A 122 -3.55 -23.12 4.57
CA ALA A 122 -4.67 -23.86 5.13
C ALA A 122 -5.46 -24.66 4.07
N ASP A 123 -4.80 -25.13 3.00
CA ASP A 123 -5.39 -25.86 1.86
C ASP A 123 -6.48 -25.08 1.10
N GLY A 124 -6.43 -23.75 1.10
CA GLY A 124 -7.36 -22.90 0.35
C GLY A 124 -7.20 -23.06 -1.17
N PHE A 125 -8.30 -23.25 -1.88
CA PHE A 125 -8.35 -23.32 -3.35
C PHE A 125 -8.51 -21.93 -3.98
N GLU A 126 -8.31 -21.80 -5.30
CA GLU A 126 -8.54 -20.56 -6.05
C GLU A 126 -10.05 -20.24 -6.13
N ASP A 127 -10.64 -19.84 -5.00
CA ASP A 127 -12.04 -19.51 -4.84
C ASP A 127 -12.18 -18.17 -4.09
N ALA A 128 -12.70 -17.16 -4.79
CA ALA A 128 -12.84 -15.82 -4.26
C ALA A 128 -13.90 -15.70 -3.16
N GLU A 129 -14.94 -16.53 -3.18
CA GLU A 129 -16.02 -16.49 -2.18
C GLU A 129 -15.54 -17.10 -0.86
N LEU A 130 -14.80 -18.22 -0.93
CA LEU A 130 -14.16 -18.82 0.24
C LEU A 130 -13.14 -17.88 0.86
N PHE A 131 -12.30 -17.23 0.04
CA PHE A 131 -11.32 -16.28 0.55
C PHE A 131 -11.98 -15.04 1.18
N GLN A 132 -13.07 -14.52 0.59
CA GLN A 132 -13.82 -13.43 1.22
C GLN A 132 -14.44 -13.86 2.55
N SER A 133 -15.04 -15.05 2.62
CA SER A 133 -15.58 -15.61 3.87
C SER A 133 -14.50 -15.77 4.94
N TYR A 134 -13.30 -16.19 4.55
CA TYR A 134 -12.13 -16.21 5.41
C TYR A 134 -11.79 -14.81 5.94
N LEU A 135 -11.71 -13.79 5.09
CA LEU A 135 -11.50 -12.41 5.54
C LEU A 135 -12.59 -11.91 6.49
N VAL A 136 -13.87 -12.19 6.20
CA VAL A 136 -14.98 -11.84 7.10
C VAL A 136 -14.79 -12.45 8.48
N SER A 137 -14.37 -13.72 8.54
CA SER A 137 -14.14 -14.43 9.82
C SER A 137 -13.02 -13.80 10.67
N LEU A 138 -12.08 -13.10 10.05
CA LEU A 138 -10.98 -12.39 10.72
C LEU A 138 -11.37 -10.96 11.13
N MET A 139 -12.37 -10.35 10.50
CA MET A 139 -12.72 -8.94 10.68
C MET A 139 -13.71 -8.73 11.83
N SER A 140 -13.21 -8.36 13.01
CA SER A 140 -14.05 -7.83 14.09
C SER A 140 -14.19 -6.31 14.02
N SER A 141 -15.28 -5.76 14.56
CA SER A 141 -15.48 -4.30 14.64
C SER A 141 -14.36 -3.60 15.41
N GLU A 142 -13.84 -4.23 16.46
CA GLU A 142 -12.69 -3.71 17.22
C GLU A 142 -11.43 -3.63 16.34
N LEU A 143 -11.18 -4.67 15.53
CA LEU A 143 -10.02 -4.72 14.65
C LEU A 143 -10.10 -3.66 13.55
N CYS A 144 -11.27 -3.50 12.93
CA CYS A 144 -11.51 -2.43 11.94
C CYS A 144 -11.28 -1.04 12.55
N ASN A 145 -11.76 -0.81 13.79
CA ASN A 145 -11.53 0.45 14.49
C ASN A 145 -10.04 0.69 14.82
N ASN A 146 -9.30 -0.37 15.17
CA ASN A 146 -7.86 -0.25 15.42
C ASN A 146 -7.09 0.04 14.14
N ILE A 147 -7.47 -0.56 13.01
CA ILE A 147 -6.87 -0.25 11.69
C ILE A 147 -7.07 1.21 11.33
N GLU A 148 -8.26 1.77 11.53
CA GLU A 148 -8.54 3.18 11.30
C GLU A 148 -7.58 4.08 12.11
N LYS A 149 -7.46 3.83 13.42
CA LYS A 149 -6.58 4.61 14.30
C LYS A 149 -5.10 4.50 13.94
N GLU A 150 -4.61 3.29 13.66
CA GLU A 150 -3.21 3.03 13.27
C GLU A 150 -2.86 3.60 11.90
N THR A 151 -3.86 3.95 11.09
CA THR A 151 -3.69 4.48 9.74
C THR A 151 -4.11 5.94 9.58
N ILE A 152 -4.31 6.67 10.70
CA ILE A 152 -4.77 8.08 10.73
C ILE A 152 -3.87 9.07 9.96
N CYS A 153 -2.58 8.76 9.81
CA CYS A 153 -1.66 9.57 9.01
C CYS A 153 -1.71 9.28 7.49
N GLN A 154 -2.63 8.42 7.05
CA GLN A 154 -2.98 8.13 5.66
C GLN A 154 -1.77 8.01 4.72
N SER A 155 -1.58 8.97 3.81
CA SER A 155 -0.53 8.93 2.78
C SER A 155 0.90 8.89 3.35
N GLU A 156 1.10 9.40 4.57
CA GLU A 156 2.36 9.35 5.31
C GLU A 156 2.55 8.01 6.06
N CYS A 157 1.50 7.17 6.14
CA CYS A 157 1.48 5.89 6.82
C CYS A 157 1.76 4.72 5.88
N LYS A 158 2.86 3.99 6.10
CA LYS A 158 3.14 2.76 5.32
C LYS A 158 2.06 1.70 5.52
N LEU A 159 1.58 1.54 6.75
CA LEU A 159 0.55 0.56 7.07
C LEU A 159 -0.76 0.84 6.33
N TRP A 160 -1.11 2.12 6.14
CA TRP A 160 -2.26 2.52 5.32
C TRP A 160 -2.11 2.07 3.87
N HIS A 161 -0.92 2.20 3.28
CA HIS A 161 -0.65 1.68 1.93
C HIS A 161 -0.74 0.15 1.88
N GLU A 162 -0.23 -0.55 2.89
CA GLU A 162 -0.29 -2.02 2.95
C GLU A 162 -1.74 -2.52 3.06
N PHE A 163 -2.58 -1.90 3.88
CA PHE A 163 -4.00 -2.28 3.97
C PHE A 163 -4.79 -2.00 2.69
N ARG A 164 -4.39 -0.99 1.91
CA ARG A 164 -5.02 -0.66 0.62
C ARG A 164 -4.57 -1.59 -0.50
N PHE A 165 -3.40 -2.22 -0.38
CA PHE A 165 -2.90 -3.16 -1.37
C PHE A 165 -3.91 -4.29 -1.60
N GLY A 166 -4.24 -4.53 -2.87
CA GLY A 166 -5.18 -5.58 -3.25
C GLY A 166 -6.63 -5.27 -2.91
N ARG A 167 -6.98 -4.12 -2.30
CA ARG A 167 -8.37 -3.70 -2.05
C ARG A 167 -8.85 -2.69 -3.08
N VAL A 168 -10.14 -2.74 -3.43
CA VAL A 168 -10.76 -1.63 -4.17
C VAL A 168 -11.00 -0.48 -3.20
N THR A 169 -10.38 0.67 -3.44
CA THR A 169 -10.59 1.85 -2.58
C THR A 169 -11.73 2.72 -3.08
N ALA A 170 -12.38 3.48 -2.20
CA ALA A 170 -13.47 4.39 -2.57
C ALA A 170 -13.12 5.32 -3.76
N SER A 171 -11.89 5.85 -3.80
CA SER A 171 -11.39 6.68 -4.91
C SER A 171 -11.30 5.97 -6.28
N LYS A 172 -11.32 4.63 -6.26
CA LYS A 172 -11.24 3.73 -7.42
C LYS A 172 -12.53 2.95 -7.69
N ILE A 173 -13.53 3.08 -6.82
CA ILE A 173 -14.75 2.28 -6.89
C ILE A 173 -15.52 2.52 -8.20
N HIS A 174 -15.59 3.78 -8.66
CA HIS A 174 -16.24 4.12 -9.93
C HIS A 174 -15.53 3.46 -11.13
N GLU A 175 -14.19 3.39 -11.10
CA GLU A 175 -13.43 2.71 -12.16
C GLU A 175 -13.68 1.20 -12.11
N ALA A 176 -13.70 0.60 -10.92
CA ALA A 176 -13.94 -0.83 -10.71
C ALA A 176 -15.31 -1.29 -11.21
N VAL A 177 -16.40 -0.60 -10.85
CA VAL A 177 -17.77 -1.02 -11.22
C VAL A 177 -18.08 -0.90 -12.72
N HIS A 178 -17.28 -0.14 -13.47
CA HIS A 178 -17.41 0.00 -14.93
C HIS A 178 -16.34 -0.76 -15.70
N CYS A 179 -15.34 -1.34 -15.03
CA CYS A 179 -14.24 -2.02 -15.69
C CYS A 179 -14.69 -3.39 -16.19
N LYS A 180 -14.56 -3.61 -17.50
CA LYS A 180 -14.79 -4.92 -18.15
C LYS A 180 -13.50 -5.67 -18.48
N LYS A 181 -12.35 -5.03 -18.26
CA LYS A 181 -11.03 -5.62 -18.52
C LYS A 181 -10.56 -6.38 -17.28
N THR A 182 -9.91 -7.50 -17.53
CA THR A 182 -9.25 -8.33 -16.52
C THR A 182 -7.80 -7.92 -16.26
N ASP A 183 -7.30 -6.93 -17.00
CA ASP A 183 -5.93 -6.43 -16.92
C ASP A 183 -5.83 -4.90 -17.12
N GLY A 184 -4.60 -4.38 -17.01
CA GLY A 184 -4.26 -3.00 -17.31
C GLY A 184 -4.19 -2.07 -16.09
N SER A 185 -4.25 -0.76 -16.36
CA SER A 185 -3.80 0.26 -15.40
C SER A 185 -4.56 0.30 -14.07
N LEU A 186 -5.84 -0.12 -14.06
CA LEU A 186 -6.63 -0.18 -12.83
C LEU A 186 -6.16 -1.34 -11.93
N VAL A 187 -5.99 -2.52 -12.52
CA VAL A 187 -5.50 -3.73 -11.84
C VAL A 187 -4.09 -3.48 -11.28
N GLU A 188 -3.20 -2.97 -12.12
CA GLU A 188 -1.84 -2.59 -11.70
C GLU A 188 -1.84 -1.54 -10.58
N SER A 189 -2.81 -0.61 -10.58
CA SER A 189 -2.93 0.39 -9.53
C SER A 189 -3.43 -0.20 -8.21
N ILE A 190 -4.37 -1.15 -8.25
CA ILE A 190 -4.90 -1.83 -7.05
C ILE A 190 -3.83 -2.76 -6.45
N LEU A 191 -3.03 -3.40 -7.29
CA LEU A 191 -1.92 -4.29 -6.90
C LEU A 191 -0.61 -3.55 -6.66
N GLY A 192 -0.60 -2.22 -6.59
CA GLY A 192 0.60 -1.43 -6.30
C GLY A 192 1.74 -1.53 -7.32
N ALA A 193 1.53 -2.18 -8.47
CA ALA A 193 2.50 -2.31 -9.55
C ALA A 193 2.74 -0.98 -10.29
N ARG A 194 1.76 -0.07 -10.24
CA ARG A 194 1.87 1.25 -10.85
C ARG A 194 2.37 2.30 -9.86
N ARG A 195 3.55 2.85 -10.10
CA ARG A 195 3.96 4.11 -9.44
C ARG A 195 3.13 5.25 -9.99
N LEU A 196 2.34 5.89 -9.13
CA LEU A 196 1.78 7.20 -9.44
C LEU A 196 2.97 8.15 -9.57
N LYS A 197 3.18 8.70 -10.77
CA LYS A 197 4.12 9.80 -10.94
C LYS A 197 3.52 11.00 -10.23
N ASP A 198 4.24 11.53 -9.24
CA ASP A 198 3.87 12.80 -8.63
C ASP A 198 3.77 13.84 -9.74
N ASN A 199 2.62 14.52 -9.77
CA ASN A 199 2.34 15.58 -10.72
C ASN A 199 1.88 16.80 -9.96
N ALA A 200 2.01 17.98 -10.57
CA ALA A 200 1.73 19.25 -9.92
C ALA A 200 0.31 19.33 -9.32
N HIS A 201 -0.67 18.59 -9.87
CA HIS A 201 -2.03 18.55 -9.33
C HIS A 201 -2.13 17.74 -8.03
N LEU A 202 -1.46 16.58 -7.96
CA LEU A 202 -1.41 15.76 -6.74
C LEU A 202 -0.66 16.48 -5.62
N GLU A 203 0.46 17.12 -5.95
CA GLU A 203 1.25 17.91 -5.00
C GLU A 203 0.44 19.10 -4.45
N ARG A 204 -0.24 19.85 -5.33
CA ARG A 204 -1.12 20.93 -4.89
C ARG A 204 -2.22 20.43 -3.95
N GLY A 205 -2.83 19.28 -4.25
CA GLY A 205 -3.80 18.63 -3.37
C GLY A 205 -3.23 18.40 -1.97
N ARG A 206 -2.10 17.69 -1.87
CA ARG A 206 -1.44 17.36 -0.61
C ARG A 206 -1.09 18.60 0.22
N VAL A 207 -0.60 19.66 -0.42
CA VAL A 207 -0.21 20.90 0.26
C VAL A 207 -1.42 21.68 0.78
N LEU A 208 -2.50 21.75 0.00
CA LEU A 208 -3.63 22.61 0.31
C LEU A 208 -4.71 21.96 1.17
N GLU A 209 -4.83 20.62 1.15
CA GLU A 209 -5.90 19.88 1.82
C GLU A 209 -6.14 20.35 3.26
N LYS A 210 -5.08 20.42 4.07
CA LYS A 210 -5.16 20.90 5.46
C LYS A 210 -5.68 22.33 5.56
N SER A 211 -5.24 23.22 4.66
CA SER A 211 -5.69 24.62 4.65
C SER A 211 -7.15 24.75 4.23
N VAL A 212 -7.60 23.91 3.29
CA VAL A 212 -8.99 23.87 2.83
C VAL A 212 -9.90 23.39 3.96
N LEU A 213 -9.54 22.30 4.64
CA LEU A 213 -10.29 21.81 5.80
C LEU A 213 -10.40 22.88 6.89
N GLN A 214 -9.34 23.63 7.18
CA GLN A 214 -9.38 24.73 8.16
C GLN A 214 -10.34 25.87 7.78
N VAL A 215 -10.50 26.16 6.48
CA VAL A 215 -11.50 27.13 6.02
C VAL A 215 -12.90 26.56 6.23
N VAL A 216 -13.12 25.30 5.83
CA VAL A 216 -14.41 24.60 5.98
C VAL A 216 -14.81 24.47 7.46
N GLU A 217 -13.88 24.17 8.36
CA GLU A 217 -14.10 24.15 9.82
C GLU A 217 -14.68 25.48 10.33
N LYS A 218 -14.11 26.61 9.87
CA LYS A 218 -14.54 27.95 10.27
C LYS A 218 -15.90 28.31 9.67
N GLU A 219 -16.12 28.03 8.39
CA GLU A 219 -17.37 28.34 7.69
C GLU A 219 -18.55 27.55 8.28
N LEU A 220 -18.34 26.25 8.53
CA LEU A 220 -19.37 25.36 9.09
C LEU A 220 -19.43 25.39 10.62
N LYS A 221 -18.52 26.12 11.29
CA LYS A 221 -18.39 26.19 12.76
C LYS A 221 -18.37 24.80 13.41
N THR A 222 -17.61 23.90 12.81
CA THR A 222 -17.47 22.50 13.25
C THR A 222 -16.00 22.12 13.33
N LYS A 223 -15.68 21.17 14.20
CA LYS A 223 -14.35 20.59 14.29
C LYS A 223 -14.25 19.42 13.32
N ILE A 224 -13.20 19.38 12.51
CA ILE A 224 -12.89 18.28 11.60
C ILE A 224 -11.67 17.55 12.14
N GLU A 225 -11.81 16.24 12.30
CA GLU A 225 -10.77 15.35 12.78
C GLU A 225 -10.20 14.52 11.63
N LYS A 226 -8.93 14.16 11.75
CA LYS A 226 -8.28 13.21 10.83
C LYS A 226 -8.83 11.81 11.08
N CYS A 227 -8.76 10.98 10.05
CA CYS A 227 -9.07 9.57 10.13
C CYS A 227 -8.18 8.73 9.22
N GLY A 228 -8.16 7.43 9.47
CA GLY A 228 -7.42 6.48 8.67
C GLY A 228 -8.25 5.76 7.61
N LEU A 229 -8.00 4.47 7.49
CA LEU A 229 -8.71 3.57 6.59
C LEU A 229 -9.85 2.89 7.34
N PHE A 230 -11.07 3.12 6.87
CA PHE A 230 -12.25 2.37 7.24
C PHE A 230 -12.31 1.08 6.43
N LEU A 231 -12.49 -0.04 7.13
CA LEU A 231 -12.82 -1.34 6.56
C LEU A 231 -14.19 -1.76 7.08
N ASN A 232 -14.87 -2.62 6.32
CA ASN A 232 -16.17 -3.16 6.68
C ASN A 232 -16.13 -4.69 6.54
N SER A 233 -16.58 -5.41 7.57
CA SER A 233 -16.52 -6.87 7.62
C SER A 233 -17.41 -7.54 6.57
N GLU A 234 -18.52 -6.92 6.15
CA GLU A 234 -19.37 -7.43 5.08
C GLU A 234 -18.73 -7.23 3.69
N TRP A 235 -17.80 -6.28 3.58
CA TRP A 235 -17.16 -5.88 2.33
C TRP A 235 -15.62 -5.87 2.46
N PRO A 236 -14.99 -7.00 2.83
CA PRO A 236 -13.62 -7.05 3.35
C PRO A 236 -12.53 -6.68 2.34
N VAL A 237 -12.88 -6.69 1.05
CA VAL A 237 -11.99 -6.39 -0.09
C VAL A 237 -12.11 -4.95 -0.57
N ILE A 238 -12.90 -4.14 0.13
CA ILE A 238 -13.13 -2.72 -0.15
C ILE A 238 -12.65 -1.89 1.04
N GLY A 239 -12.15 -0.68 0.79
CA GLY A 239 -11.73 0.24 1.85
C GLY A 239 -11.96 1.69 1.50
N ALA A 240 -12.15 2.53 2.51
CA ALA A 240 -12.41 3.95 2.32
C ALA A 240 -11.63 4.82 3.32
N SER A 241 -11.11 5.94 2.85
CA SER A 241 -10.49 6.97 3.70
C SER A 241 -11.02 8.32 3.21
N PRO A 242 -11.91 9.00 3.96
CA PRO A 242 -12.23 10.40 3.72
C PRO A 242 -11.07 11.30 4.16
N ASP A 243 -11.05 12.55 3.70
CA ASP A 243 -9.99 13.51 4.03
C ASP A 243 -10.18 14.10 5.44
N GLY A 244 -11.41 14.05 5.96
CA GLY A 244 -11.73 14.35 7.35
C GLY A 244 -13.08 13.80 7.79
N LEU A 245 -13.32 13.77 9.10
CA LEU A 245 -14.64 13.46 9.66
C LEU A 245 -15.00 14.38 10.83
N ASN A 246 -16.28 14.38 11.17
CA ASN A 246 -16.74 14.75 12.51
C ASN A 246 -17.81 13.74 12.98
N ASN A 247 -18.53 14.08 14.05
CA ASN A 247 -19.56 13.19 14.59
C ASN A 247 -20.66 12.83 13.58
N THR A 248 -20.99 13.71 12.64
CA THR A 248 -22.16 13.60 11.77
C THR A 248 -21.84 13.52 10.27
N HIS A 249 -20.65 13.97 9.84
CA HIS A 249 -20.27 14.14 8.44
C HIS A 249 -18.88 13.57 8.13
N ILE A 250 -18.71 13.09 6.90
CA ILE A 250 -17.37 12.98 6.27
C ILE A 250 -17.07 14.23 5.43
N PHE A 251 -15.79 14.48 5.17
CA PHE A 251 -15.31 15.58 4.34
C PHE A 251 -14.39 15.03 3.27
N GLU A 252 -14.65 15.40 2.02
CA GLU A 252 -13.84 15.03 0.86
C GLU A 252 -13.42 16.30 0.12
N VAL A 253 -12.11 16.51 0.00
CA VAL A 253 -11.50 17.72 -0.52
C VAL A 253 -10.95 17.50 -1.92
N LYS A 254 -11.16 18.50 -2.79
CA LYS A 254 -10.53 18.58 -4.11
C LYS A 254 -9.93 19.96 -4.31
N CYS A 255 -8.68 19.97 -4.82
CA CYS A 255 -7.92 21.19 -5.07
C CYS A 255 -7.59 21.35 -6.57
N PRO A 256 -8.58 21.65 -7.44
CA PRO A 256 -8.38 21.87 -8.87
C PRO A 256 -7.42 23.02 -9.16
N ALA A 257 -6.52 22.87 -10.12
CA ALA A 257 -5.61 23.94 -10.55
C ALA A 257 -6.21 24.86 -11.65
N SER A 258 -7.40 24.55 -12.16
CA SER A 258 -8.06 25.35 -13.20
C SER A 258 -9.58 25.24 -13.12
N GLU A 259 -10.28 26.25 -13.62
CA GLU A 259 -11.76 26.27 -13.68
C GLU A 259 -12.33 25.10 -14.47
N LYS A 260 -11.66 24.69 -15.56
CA LYS A 260 -12.02 23.49 -16.31
C LYS A 260 -11.98 22.25 -15.40
N THR A 261 -11.03 22.16 -14.48
CA THR A 261 -10.95 21.04 -13.53
C THR A 261 -12.06 21.13 -12.47
N VAL A 262 -12.46 22.32 -12.03
CA VAL A 262 -13.61 22.52 -11.14
C VAL A 262 -14.87 21.88 -11.74
N THR A 263 -15.14 22.14 -13.03
CA THR A 263 -16.32 21.57 -13.72
C THR A 263 -16.31 20.04 -13.85
N ASN A 264 -15.16 19.39 -13.70
CA ASN A 264 -15.06 17.93 -13.66
C ASN A 264 -15.46 17.36 -12.29
N TYR A 265 -15.39 18.17 -11.23
CA TYR A 265 -15.75 17.81 -9.86
C TYR A 265 -17.22 18.09 -9.59
N VAL A 266 -17.69 19.29 -9.93
CA VAL A 266 -19.07 19.74 -9.73
C VAL A 266 -19.60 20.29 -11.05
N LYS A 267 -20.72 19.72 -11.51
CA LYS A 267 -21.39 20.14 -12.73
C LYS A 267 -22.82 20.55 -12.40
N ASN A 268 -23.17 21.80 -12.71
CA ASN A 268 -24.49 22.38 -12.43
C ASN A 268 -24.90 22.27 -10.94
N GLY A 269 -23.95 22.45 -10.02
CA GLY A 269 -24.18 22.34 -8.57
C GLY A 269 -24.17 20.91 -8.02
N SER A 270 -24.09 19.88 -8.88
CA SER A 270 -24.08 18.47 -8.49
C SER A 270 -22.69 17.86 -8.60
N VAL A 271 -22.31 17.05 -7.61
CA VAL A 271 -21.06 16.28 -7.62
C VAL A 271 -21.06 15.29 -8.77
N ALA A 272 -19.97 15.23 -9.54
CA ALA A 272 -19.85 14.29 -10.66
C ALA A 272 -19.89 12.83 -10.17
N THR A 273 -20.46 11.93 -10.98
CA THR A 273 -20.75 10.53 -10.61
C THR A 273 -19.57 9.79 -9.99
N LYS A 274 -18.36 10.00 -10.50
CA LYS A 274 -17.13 9.41 -9.95
C LYS A 274 -16.93 9.75 -8.47
N TYR A 275 -17.07 11.02 -8.11
CA TYR A 275 -16.85 11.49 -6.75
C TYR A 275 -18.08 11.25 -5.87
N MET A 276 -19.28 11.23 -6.46
CA MET A 276 -20.49 10.78 -5.76
C MET A 276 -20.30 9.33 -5.27
N TYR A 277 -19.84 8.42 -6.13
CA TYR A 277 -19.59 7.03 -5.73
C TYR A 277 -18.53 6.93 -4.64
N GLN A 278 -17.46 7.71 -4.76
CA GLN A 278 -16.42 7.77 -3.73
C GLN A 278 -17.01 8.20 -2.36
N MET A 279 -17.77 9.29 -2.33
CA MET A 279 -18.35 9.81 -1.10
C MET A 279 -19.38 8.85 -0.50
N GLN A 280 -20.25 8.27 -1.32
CA GLN A 280 -21.26 7.30 -0.85
C GLN A 280 -20.60 6.12 -0.13
N ILE A 281 -19.51 5.57 -0.68
CA ILE A 281 -18.76 4.49 -0.03
C ILE A 281 -18.03 4.97 1.23
N GLN A 282 -17.42 6.15 1.23
CA GLN A 282 -16.79 6.72 2.43
C GLN A 282 -17.81 6.93 3.56
N MET A 283 -18.99 7.47 3.24
CA MET A 283 -20.09 7.70 4.19
C MET A 283 -20.61 6.38 4.76
N PHE A 284 -20.85 5.39 3.89
CA PHE A 284 -21.29 4.06 4.31
C PHE A 284 -20.28 3.38 5.25
N PHE A 285 -18.99 3.41 4.91
CA PHE A 285 -17.93 2.77 5.70
C PHE A 285 -17.64 3.49 7.02
N ALA A 286 -17.74 4.82 7.04
CA ALA A 286 -17.55 5.63 8.25
C ALA A 286 -18.82 5.70 9.13
N GLY A 287 -19.92 5.08 8.72
CA GLY A 287 -21.19 5.12 9.43
C GLY A 287 -21.79 6.52 9.54
N LYS A 288 -21.65 7.36 8.49
CA LYS A 288 -22.17 8.73 8.44
C LYS A 288 -23.30 8.84 7.43
N GLU A 289 -24.39 9.51 7.82
CA GLU A 289 -25.53 9.76 6.94
C GLU A 289 -25.31 10.95 6.00
N ASN A 290 -24.35 11.81 6.32
CA ASN A 290 -24.08 13.04 5.58
C ASN A 290 -22.58 13.21 5.28
N GLY A 291 -22.28 14.01 4.27
CA GLY A 291 -20.92 14.38 3.91
C GLY A 291 -20.87 15.72 3.19
N TYR A 292 -19.70 16.34 3.20
CA TYR A 292 -19.42 17.56 2.45
C TYR A 292 -18.35 17.31 1.40
N PHE A 293 -18.69 17.64 0.16
CA PHE A 293 -17.74 17.69 -0.94
C PHE A 293 -17.20 19.12 -1.05
N CYS A 294 -15.92 19.29 -0.76
CA CYS A 294 -15.27 20.59 -0.63
C CYS A 294 -14.32 20.79 -1.82
N VAL A 295 -14.67 21.70 -2.73
CA VAL A 295 -13.85 22.01 -3.90
C VAL A 295 -13.22 23.39 -3.70
N ALA A 296 -11.91 23.42 -3.49
CA ALA A 296 -11.17 24.66 -3.42
C ALA A 296 -11.15 25.36 -4.79
N SER A 297 -11.25 26.68 -4.77
CA SER A 297 -11.07 27.50 -5.98
C SER A 297 -9.65 27.32 -6.57
N PRO A 298 -9.47 27.52 -7.90
CA PRO A 298 -8.15 27.51 -8.51
C PRO A 298 -7.20 28.57 -7.93
N ASP A 299 -7.73 29.66 -7.39
CA ASP A 299 -7.00 30.76 -6.75
C ASP A 299 -7.10 30.75 -5.20
N PHE A 300 -7.41 29.58 -4.62
CA PHE A 300 -7.63 29.39 -3.18
C PHE A 300 -6.54 30.00 -2.29
N GLU A 301 -5.29 29.98 -2.73
CA GLU A 301 -4.14 30.53 -2.03
C GLU A 301 -4.33 32.02 -1.71
N SER A 302 -5.02 32.76 -2.59
CA SER A 302 -5.36 34.18 -2.42
C SER A 302 -6.76 34.39 -1.86
N THR A 303 -7.76 33.67 -2.38
CA THR A 303 -9.17 33.95 -2.06
C THR A 303 -9.68 33.22 -0.83
N ARG A 304 -9.08 32.06 -0.51
CA ARG A 304 -9.58 31.09 0.48
C ARG A 304 -11.00 30.59 0.18
N ASN A 305 -11.49 30.75 -1.05
CA ASN A 305 -12.84 30.33 -1.42
C ASN A 305 -12.92 28.82 -1.61
N VAL A 306 -13.93 28.19 -0.97
CA VAL A 306 -14.24 26.77 -1.10
C VAL A 306 -15.71 26.60 -1.45
N GLN A 307 -16.00 25.86 -2.51
CA GLN A 307 -17.35 25.42 -2.81
C GLN A 307 -17.66 24.18 -1.96
N ILE A 308 -18.65 24.29 -1.07
CA ILE A 308 -19.10 23.19 -0.20
C ILE A 308 -20.43 22.66 -0.72
N VAL A 309 -20.44 21.39 -1.15
CA VAL A 309 -21.65 20.71 -1.66
C VAL A 309 -22.06 19.61 -0.67
N PRO A 310 -23.25 19.67 -0.05
CA PRO A 310 -23.73 18.63 0.84
C PRO A 310 -24.12 17.37 0.05
N VAL A 311 -23.85 16.20 0.62
CA VAL A 311 -24.21 14.89 0.09
C VAL A 311 -24.86 14.07 1.20
N VAL A 312 -25.97 13.40 0.86
CA VAL A 312 -26.72 12.52 1.76
C VAL A 312 -26.51 11.07 1.34
N LEU A 313 -26.41 10.17 2.31
CA LEU A 313 -26.19 8.75 2.06
C LEU A 313 -27.38 8.15 1.31
N ASP A 314 -27.08 7.46 0.21
CA ASP A 314 -28.00 6.59 -0.51
C ASP A 314 -27.53 5.15 -0.32
N ARG A 315 -28.17 4.46 0.63
CA ARG A 315 -27.82 3.08 0.99
C ARG A 315 -28.09 2.10 -0.16
N ALA A 316 -29.13 2.34 -0.96
CA ALA A 316 -29.45 1.47 -2.10
C ALA A 316 -28.37 1.59 -3.18
N LEU A 317 -27.91 2.82 -3.45
CA LEU A 317 -26.79 3.08 -4.34
C LEU A 317 -25.50 2.43 -3.81
N CYS A 318 -25.22 2.53 -2.50
CA CYS A 318 -24.04 1.89 -1.90
C CYS A 318 -24.05 0.38 -2.13
N THR A 319 -25.18 -0.30 -1.86
CA THR A 319 -25.29 -1.75 -2.06
C THR A 319 -25.07 -2.14 -3.53
N ASP A 320 -25.63 -1.39 -4.49
CA ASP A 320 -25.41 -1.63 -5.93
C ASP A 320 -23.92 -1.47 -6.32
N ILE A 321 -23.28 -0.40 -5.87
CA ILE A 321 -21.86 -0.14 -6.13
C ILE A 321 -20.98 -1.23 -5.53
N LEU A 322 -21.20 -1.58 -4.26
CA LEU A 322 -20.39 -2.56 -3.52
C LEU A 322 -20.51 -3.95 -4.14
N THR A 323 -21.73 -4.37 -4.49
CA THR A 323 -21.98 -5.66 -5.16
C THR A 323 -21.21 -5.74 -6.48
N LYS A 324 -21.30 -4.72 -7.34
CA LYS A 324 -20.56 -4.67 -8.61
C LYS A 324 -19.05 -4.65 -8.42
N ALA A 325 -18.57 -3.93 -7.41
CA ALA A 325 -17.15 -3.83 -7.10
C ALA A 325 -16.57 -5.17 -6.59
N VAL A 326 -17.32 -5.91 -5.77
CA VAL A 326 -16.95 -7.26 -5.34
C VAL A 326 -16.88 -8.21 -6.54
N VAL A 327 -17.86 -8.18 -7.45
CA VAL A 327 -17.82 -9.00 -8.67
C VAL A 327 -16.57 -8.68 -9.50
N PHE A 328 -16.24 -7.41 -9.68
CA PHE A 328 -14.99 -7.01 -10.34
C PHE A 328 -13.77 -7.57 -9.61
N TRP A 329 -13.72 -7.43 -8.29
CA TRP A 329 -12.60 -7.88 -7.47
C TRP A 329 -12.39 -9.40 -7.56
N SER A 330 -13.45 -10.19 -7.39
CA SER A 330 -13.42 -11.65 -7.46
C SER A 330 -12.96 -12.17 -8.81
N ASN A 331 -13.41 -11.53 -9.91
CA ASN A 331 -13.09 -11.97 -11.26
C ASN A 331 -11.73 -11.47 -11.77
N THR A 332 -11.20 -10.39 -11.20
CA THR A 332 -10.05 -9.67 -11.77
C THR A 332 -8.86 -9.57 -10.82
N ILE A 333 -9.09 -9.19 -9.57
CA ILE A 333 -8.02 -8.92 -8.61
C ILE A 333 -7.61 -10.20 -7.89
N PHE A 334 -8.58 -10.98 -7.42
CA PHE A 334 -8.32 -12.22 -6.69
C PHE A 334 -7.47 -13.24 -7.47
N PRO A 335 -7.74 -13.56 -8.75
CA PRO A 335 -6.94 -14.56 -9.47
C PRO A 335 -5.48 -14.15 -9.62
N VAL A 336 -5.21 -12.84 -9.72
CA VAL A 336 -3.84 -12.32 -9.79
C VAL A 336 -3.17 -12.43 -8.42
N LEU A 337 -3.85 -12.01 -7.35
CA LEU A 337 -3.33 -12.15 -5.98
C LEU A 337 -3.04 -13.61 -5.64
N PHE A 338 -3.95 -14.52 -5.98
CA PHE A 338 -3.79 -15.94 -5.69
C PHE A 338 -2.61 -16.53 -6.48
N LYS A 339 -2.25 -16.00 -7.64
CA LYS A 339 -1.07 -16.48 -8.39
C LYS A 339 0.25 -15.84 -7.96
N MET A 340 0.20 -14.72 -7.24
CA MET A 340 1.38 -13.97 -6.79
C MET A 340 2.07 -14.61 -5.57
N VAL A 341 1.35 -15.41 -4.79
CA VAL A 341 1.81 -16.01 -3.54
C VAL A 341 1.88 -17.52 -3.67
#